data_AF-A0A1J5NUE4-F1
#
_entry.id   AF-A0A1J5NUE4-F1
#
_cell.length_a   1.000
_cell.length_b   1.000
_cell.length_c   1.000
_cell.angle_alpha   90.00
_cell.angle_beta   90.00
_cell.angle_gamma   90.00
#
_symmetry.space_group_name_H-M   'P 1'
#
loop_
_entity.id
_entity.type
_entity.pdbx_description
1 polymer ?
#
loop_
_entity_poly.entity_id
_entity_poly.type
_entity_poly.pdbx_seq_one_letter_code
_entity_poly.pdbx_strand_id
1 'polypeptide(L)'
;MTYREVEARVQAESSITVRERVQAARQRQLERLNGTGITCNAAMNSQQVLRFCRLAPPARNMLRDAFNKLGLSMRAHDRLLKVARTIADLAGEETITTAHLAEAIQYRSLDWGEKE
;
A
#
# COMPACT_ATOMS: atom_id res chain seq x y z
N MET A 1 31.51 -13.64 8.44
CA MET A 1 30.28 -13.58 7.64
C MET A 1 30.17 -12.19 7.07
N THR A 2 30.35 -12.05 5.76
CA THR A 2 30.35 -10.75 5.07
C THR A 2 28.96 -10.43 4.51
N TYR A 3 28.63 -9.15 4.36
CA TYR A 3 27.31 -8.70 3.87
C TYR A 3 26.92 -9.31 2.50
N ARG A 4 27.92 -9.55 1.63
CA ARG A 4 27.74 -10.23 0.33
C ARG A 4 27.26 -11.68 0.44
N GLU A 5 27.63 -12.38 1.52
CA GLU A 5 27.18 -13.77 1.76
C GLU A 5 25.71 -13.82 2.22
N VAL A 6 25.19 -12.72 2.77
CA VAL A 6 23.77 -12.59 3.15
C VAL A 6 22.92 -12.29 1.92
N GLU A 7 23.38 -11.43 1.00
CA GLU A 7 22.70 -11.16 -0.28
C GLU A 7 22.56 -12.42 -1.14
N ALA A 8 23.61 -13.25 -1.21
CA ALA A 8 23.59 -14.48 -2.02
C ALA A 8 22.60 -15.55 -1.52
N ARG A 9 22.11 -15.46 -0.28
CA ARG A 9 21.16 -16.43 0.30
C ARG A 9 19.70 -16.10 0.02
N VAL A 10 19.39 -14.87 -0.39
CA VAL A 10 18.04 -14.52 -0.82
C VAL A 10 18.01 -14.67 -2.33
N GLN A 11 17.56 -15.84 -2.82
CA GLN A 11 17.25 -15.97 -4.24
C GLN A 11 16.21 -14.90 -4.60
N ALA A 12 16.59 -13.95 -5.44
CA ALA A 12 15.67 -12.95 -5.94
C ALA A 12 14.51 -13.64 -6.66
N GLU A 13 13.27 -13.22 -6.36
CA GLU A 13 12.08 -13.73 -7.05
C GLU A 13 12.25 -13.54 -8.57
N SER A 14 11.80 -14.52 -9.35
CA SER A 14 11.85 -14.40 -10.81
C SER A 14 10.92 -13.27 -11.28
N SER A 15 11.30 -12.59 -12.36
CA SER A 15 10.44 -11.55 -12.95
C SER A 15 9.08 -12.08 -13.41
N ILE A 16 8.98 -13.38 -13.70
CA ILE A 16 7.72 -14.06 -14.05
C ILE A 16 6.80 -14.09 -12.82
N THR A 17 7.30 -14.54 -11.67
CA THR A 17 6.57 -14.58 -10.40
C THR A 17 6.09 -13.18 -9.99
N VAL A 18 6.96 -12.18 -10.11
CA VAL A 18 6.60 -10.79 -9.82
C VAL A 18 5.49 -10.30 -10.77
N ARG A 19 5.61 -10.58 -12.07
CA ARG A 19 4.61 -10.20 -13.08
C ARG A 19 3.24 -10.79 -12.77
N GLU A 20 3.18 -12.07 -12.40
CA GLU A 20 1.92 -12.74 -12.05
C GLU A 20 1.24 -12.07 -10.86
N ARG A 21 2.00 -11.79 -9.79
CA ARG A 21 1.50 -11.07 -8.61
C ARG A 21 0.96 -9.69 -8.96
N VAL A 22 1.68 -8.94 -9.81
CA VAL A 22 1.25 -7.61 -10.27
C VAL A 22 -0.01 -7.68 -11.12
N GLN A 23 -0.12 -8.66 -12.03
CA GLN A 23 -1.30 -8.85 -12.86
C GLN A 23 -2.54 -9.20 -12.02
N ALA A 24 -2.38 -10.10 -11.04
CA ALA A 24 -3.46 -10.43 -10.11
C ALA A 24 -3.93 -9.19 -9.31
N ALA A 25 -2.99 -8.38 -8.82
CA ALA A 25 -3.33 -7.13 -8.13
C ALA A 25 -4.06 -6.14 -9.05
N ARG A 26 -3.64 -6.01 -10.31
CA ARG A 26 -4.31 -5.16 -11.30
C ARG A 26 -5.73 -5.62 -11.59
N GLN A 27 -5.94 -6.93 -11.72
CA GLN A 27 -7.26 -7.50 -11.95
C GLN A 27 -8.21 -7.16 -10.78
N ARG A 28 -7.76 -7.32 -9.53
CA ARG A 28 -8.52 -6.91 -8.34
C ARG A 28 -8.88 -5.43 -8.33
N GLN A 29 -7.98 -4.56 -8.79
CA GLN A 29 -8.25 -3.12 -8.91
C GLN A 29 -9.34 -2.83 -9.95
N LEU A 30 -9.24 -3.45 -11.13
CA LEU A 30 -10.23 -3.29 -12.20
C LEU A 30 -11.62 -3.75 -11.77
N GLU A 31 -11.71 -4.90 -11.10
CA GLU A 31 -12.98 -5.42 -10.58
C GLU A 31 -13.59 -4.49 -9.54
N ARG A 32 -12.80 -4.05 -8.55
CA ARG A 32 -13.26 -3.14 -7.49
C ARG A 32 -13.71 -1.78 -8.02
N LEU A 33 -13.03 -1.28 -9.04
CA LEU A 33 -13.25 0.05 -9.62
C LEU A 33 -14.18 0.03 -10.83
N ASN A 34 -14.75 -1.13 -11.19
CA ASN A 34 -15.68 -1.23 -12.29
C ASN A 34 -16.87 -0.25 -12.11
N GLY A 35 -17.23 0.44 -13.18
CA GLY A 35 -18.29 1.45 -13.18
C GLY A 35 -17.93 2.78 -12.50
N THR A 36 -16.71 2.96 -12.00
CA THR A 36 -16.28 4.20 -11.32
C THR A 36 -15.55 5.19 -12.23
N GLY A 37 -15.23 4.79 -13.47
CA GLY A 37 -14.49 5.61 -14.44
C GLY A 37 -12.97 5.68 -14.24
N ILE A 38 -12.43 4.96 -13.25
CA ILE A 38 -10.99 4.84 -12.98
C ILE A 38 -10.54 3.38 -13.00
N THR A 39 -9.26 3.15 -13.24
CA THR A 39 -8.70 1.80 -13.44
C THR A 39 -7.62 1.42 -12.43
N CYS A 40 -7.26 2.30 -11.50
CA CYS A 40 -6.25 2.03 -10.48
C CYS A 40 -6.48 2.76 -9.16
N ASN A 41 -5.90 2.23 -8.08
CA ASN A 41 -6.04 2.77 -6.73
C ASN A 41 -5.55 4.23 -6.61
N ALA A 42 -4.49 4.60 -7.33
CA ALA A 42 -3.92 5.95 -7.27
C ALA A 42 -4.92 7.05 -7.69
N ALA A 43 -5.80 6.72 -8.65
CA ALA A 43 -6.78 7.64 -9.22
C ALA A 43 -8.04 7.82 -8.35
N MET A 44 -8.18 7.10 -7.24
CA MET A 44 -9.33 7.25 -6.33
C MET A 44 -9.47 8.68 -5.79
N ASN A 45 -10.67 9.23 -5.75
CA ASN A 45 -10.97 10.43 -4.98
C ASN A 45 -11.23 10.09 -3.49
N SER A 46 -11.39 11.08 -2.61
CA SER A 46 -11.57 10.85 -1.18
C SER A 46 -12.80 10.00 -0.83
N GLN A 47 -13.92 10.16 -1.56
CA GLN A 47 -15.12 9.33 -1.36
C GLN A 47 -14.85 7.86 -1.73
N GLN A 48 -14.13 7.62 -2.82
CA GLN A 48 -13.73 6.28 -3.26
C GLN A 48 -12.72 5.66 -2.29
N VAL A 49 -11.79 6.44 -1.73
CA VAL A 49 -10.87 5.96 -0.68
C VAL A 49 -11.65 5.46 0.53
N LEU A 50 -12.62 6.23 1.02
CA LEU A 50 -13.46 5.81 2.15
C LEU A 50 -14.25 4.53 1.84
N ARG A 51 -14.71 4.36 0.60
CA ARG A 51 -15.48 3.19 0.16
C ARG A 51 -14.61 1.94 -0.01
N PHE A 52 -13.42 2.08 -0.58
CA PHE A 52 -12.63 0.94 -1.09
C PHE A 52 -11.41 0.59 -0.24
N CYS A 53 -10.98 1.47 0.68
CA CYS A 53 -9.85 1.22 1.57
C CYS A 53 -10.33 0.72 2.95
N ARG A 54 -10.99 -0.44 2.97
CA ARG A 54 -11.46 -1.05 4.22
C ARG A 54 -10.27 -1.49 5.07
N LEU A 55 -10.16 -0.91 6.26
CA LEU A 55 -9.14 -1.27 7.26
C LEU A 55 -9.63 -2.38 8.20
N ALA A 56 -8.70 -3.21 8.67
CA ALA A 56 -8.90 -4.04 9.86
C ALA A 56 -8.96 -3.15 11.12
N PRO A 57 -9.65 -3.56 12.20
CA PRO A 57 -9.73 -2.75 13.42
C PRO A 57 -8.36 -2.31 13.98
N PRO A 58 -7.33 -3.17 14.06
CA PRO A 58 -6.00 -2.74 14.51
C PRO A 58 -5.33 -1.73 13.56
N ALA A 59 -5.56 -1.84 12.25
CA ALA A 59 -5.01 -0.91 11.26
C ALA A 59 -5.61 0.49 11.37
N ARG A 60 -6.90 0.61 11.77
CA ARG A 60 -7.52 1.91 12.07
C ARG A 60 -6.82 2.64 13.21
N ASN A 61 -6.49 1.93 14.28
CA ASN A 61 -5.78 2.52 15.43
C ASN A 61 -4.38 3.00 15.01
N MET A 62 -3.64 2.18 14.27
CA MET A 62 -2.33 2.56 13.74
C MET A 62 -2.40 3.79 12.83
N LEU A 63 -3.40 3.87 11.95
CA LEU A 63 -3.58 5.02 11.06
C LEU A 63 -3.83 6.30 11.83
N ARG A 64 -4.69 6.27 12.85
CA ARG A 64 -4.96 7.42 13.72
C ARG A 64 -3.69 7.87 14.43
N ASP A 65 -2.93 6.93 14.99
CA ASP A 65 -1.71 7.25 15.72
C ASP A 65 -0.65 7.83 14.77
N ALA A 66 -0.51 7.29 13.56
CA ALA A 66 0.36 7.81 12.52
C ALA A 66 -0.07 9.21 12.05
N PHE A 67 -1.38 9.46 11.91
CA PHE A 67 -1.92 10.77 11.53
C PHE A 67 -1.49 11.85 12.53
N ASN A 68 -1.64 11.58 13.83
CA ASN A 68 -1.28 12.52 14.88
C ASN A 68 0.24 12.68 15.04
N LYS A 69 1.00 11.58 15.05
CA LYS A 69 2.45 11.60 15.28
C LYS A 69 3.24 12.19 14.11
N LEU A 70 2.78 11.95 12.88
CA LEU A 70 3.47 12.40 11.67
C LEU A 70 2.88 13.70 11.09
N GLY A 71 1.90 14.30 11.77
CA GLY A 71 1.23 15.53 11.32
C GLY A 71 0.63 15.41 9.91
N LEU A 72 0.02 14.27 9.59
CA LEU A 72 -0.46 14.02 8.23
C LEU A 72 -1.61 14.97 7.88
N SER A 73 -1.55 15.58 6.70
CA SER A 73 -2.72 16.24 6.13
C SER A 73 -3.73 15.20 5.63
N MET A 74 -4.99 15.60 5.42
CA MET A 74 -6.00 14.73 4.80
C MET A 74 -5.56 14.18 3.44
N ARG A 75 -4.81 14.96 2.65
CA ARG A 75 -4.26 14.49 1.36
C ARG A 75 -3.17 13.43 1.55
N ALA A 76 -2.33 13.59 2.56
CA ALA A 76 -1.29 12.61 2.89
C ALA A 76 -1.91 11.31 3.43
N HIS A 77 -2.95 11.41 4.25
CA HIS A 77 -3.78 10.30 4.70
C HIS A 77 -4.38 9.51 3.53
N ASP A 78 -5.03 10.19 2.57
CA ASP A 78 -5.64 9.51 1.43
C ASP A 78 -4.59 8.84 0.55
N ARG A 79 -3.43 9.48 0.34
CA ARG A 79 -2.31 8.88 -0.38
C ARG A 79 -1.80 7.62 0.33
N LEU A 80 -1.65 7.67 1.66
CA LEU A 80 -1.20 6.53 2.45
C LEU A 80 -2.16 5.34 2.31
N LEU A 81 -3.47 5.58 2.37
CA LEU A 81 -4.48 4.54 2.17
C LEU A 81 -4.45 3.92 0.78
N LYS A 82 -4.24 4.71 -0.27
CA LYS A 82 -4.12 4.19 -1.65
C LYS A 82 -2.89 3.30 -1.83
N VAL A 83 -1.78 3.64 -1.18
CA VAL A 83 -0.56 2.81 -1.17
C VAL A 83 -0.84 1.51 -0.41
N ALA A 84 -1.37 1.60 0.82
CA ALA A 84 -1.71 0.42 1.62
C ALA A 84 -2.73 -0.51 0.92
N ARG A 85 -3.69 0.05 0.20
CA ARG A 85 -4.65 -0.71 -0.65
C ARG A 85 -3.94 -1.46 -1.77
N THR A 86 -2.92 -0.87 -2.38
CA THR A 86 -2.14 -1.52 -3.43
C THR A 86 -1.27 -2.66 -2.88
N ILE A 87 -0.70 -2.48 -1.69
CA ILE A 87 0.04 -3.54 -0.99
C ILE A 87 -0.91 -4.70 -0.65
N ALA A 88 -2.10 -4.41 -0.13
CA ALA A 88 -3.12 -5.43 0.12
C ALA A 88 -3.54 -6.17 -1.17
N ASP A 89 -3.61 -5.46 -2.31
CA ASP A 89 -3.90 -6.09 -3.60
C ASP A 89 -2.80 -7.03 -4.07
N LEU A 90 -1.53 -6.70 -3.80
CA LEU A 90 -0.38 -7.56 -4.07
C LEU A 90 -0.35 -8.80 -3.15
N ALA A 91 -0.79 -8.66 -1.90
CA ALA A 91 -0.97 -9.76 -0.95
C ALA A 91 -2.23 -10.62 -1.25
N GLY A 92 -3.15 -10.11 -2.08
CA GLY A 92 -4.41 -10.78 -2.38
C GLY A 92 -5.45 -10.70 -1.25
N GLU A 93 -5.33 -9.71 -0.37
CA GLU A 93 -6.23 -9.52 0.77
C GLU A 93 -7.26 -8.43 0.48
N GLU A 94 -8.54 -8.67 0.80
CA GLU A 94 -9.59 -7.65 0.64
C GLU A 94 -9.53 -6.54 1.70
N THR A 95 -8.92 -6.80 2.86
CA THR A 95 -8.84 -5.85 3.97
C THR A 95 -7.42 -5.33 4.13
N ILE A 96 -7.27 -4.03 4.37
CA ILE A 96 -5.98 -3.43 4.70
C ILE A 96 -5.65 -3.75 6.16
N THR A 97 -4.63 -4.57 6.36
CA THR A 97 -4.12 -4.96 7.68
C THR A 97 -3.07 -3.98 8.19
N THR A 98 -2.61 -4.19 9.42
CA THR A 98 -1.51 -3.41 10.02
C THR A 98 -0.22 -3.58 9.24
N ALA A 99 0.05 -4.76 8.68
CA ALA A 99 1.25 -5.02 7.88
C ALA A 99 1.29 -4.13 6.63
N HIS A 100 0.18 -4.10 5.87
CA HIS A 100 0.07 -3.25 4.67
C HIS A 100 0.22 -1.76 4.99
N LEU A 101 -0.36 -1.32 6.11
CA LEU A 101 -0.27 0.07 6.52
C LEU A 101 1.15 0.43 7.01
N ALA A 102 1.79 -0.44 7.77
CA ALA A 102 3.15 -0.24 8.26
C ALA A 102 4.15 -0.14 7.09
N GLU A 103 4.01 -1.01 6.09
CA GLU A 103 4.82 -0.97 4.88
C GLU A 103 4.59 0.34 4.10
N ALA A 104 3.34 0.78 3.93
CA ALA A 104 3.03 2.05 3.29
C ALA A 104 3.63 3.26 4.04
N ILE A 105 3.63 3.23 5.37
CA ILE A 105 4.27 4.25 6.21
C ILE A 105 5.79 4.23 6.02
N GLN A 106 6.41 3.05 5.94
CA GLN A 106 7.85 2.94 5.71
C GLN A 106 8.27 3.52 4.35
N TYR A 107 7.52 3.23 3.27
CA TYR A 107 7.75 3.89 1.98
C TYR A 107 7.64 5.41 2.08
N ARG A 108 6.71 5.92 2.90
CA ARG A 108 6.64 7.34 3.18
C ARG A 108 7.85 7.86 3.96
N SER A 109 8.39 7.13 4.92
CA SER A 109 9.59 7.59 5.62
C SER A 109 10.83 7.61 4.71
N LEU A 110 10.87 6.73 3.70
CA LEU A 110 11.98 6.63 2.75
C LEU A 110 11.89 7.65 1.60
N ASP A 111 10.71 7.86 1.02
CA ASP A 111 10.52 8.75 -0.13
C ASP A 111 10.38 10.24 0.25
N TRP A 112 10.08 10.54 1.52
CA TRP A 112 9.75 11.90 1.97
C TRP A 112 10.88 12.53 2.78
N GLY A 113 12.10 12.03 2.59
CA GLY A 113 13.33 12.69 3.05
C GLY A 113 13.40 14.11 2.48
N GLU A 114 13.24 15.08 3.39
CA GLU A 114 13.66 16.48 3.33
C GLU A 114 13.54 17.19 1.97
N LYS A 115 12.52 18.03 1.88
CA LYS A 115 12.73 19.40 1.37
C LYS A 115 12.20 20.38 2.41
N GLU A 116 13.12 20.90 3.22
CA GLU A 116 13.03 22.28 3.71
C GLU A 116 13.05 23.25 2.52
#